data_AF-A0AAD9TSS2-F1
#
_entry.id   AF-A0AAD9TSS2-F1
#
_cell.length_a   1.000
_cell.length_b   1.000
_cell.length_c   1.000
_cell.angle_alpha   90.00
_cell.angle_beta   90.00
_cell.angle_gamma   90.00
#
_symmetry.space_group_name_H-M   'P 1'
#
loop_
_entity.id
_entity.type
_entity.pdbx_description
1 polymer ?
#
loop_
_entity_poly.entity_id
_entity_poly.type
_entity_poly.pdbx_seq_one_letter_code
_entity_poly.pdbx_strand_id
1 'polypeptide(L)'
;MFKIPTRNTTKSDIVKMYEYERVKTLDLLKRNKGRIAITTDMWTCNNQRKGFMAITTHFVDNEWALQSRIIRFAHVQCPYTSVVLADAMMDCILDWHLEKKVSALTVDNCSTNNAMIPIILDKLSRDSTLLNGEMFHMRCSTHILNLVVKEGLDVINDSIDRIRGSVSYWTGSPKREEKFLETVRELEIVSTKKLALDCKTRWNSTFLMIRSALIYKTVFPRLRQRDSQFKCVPTENDWVFAKEISDRFEVFFVATEQFSGTKYPTANNYLPILCDIRYAISQWGTSTVEEIRLMALAMAQKFDSYWNEFHGLMVVATIVDPRFKMKIIDCYFPIIYGDRVSGEIKKA
;
A
#
# COMPACT_ATOMS: atom_id res chain seq x y z
N MET A 1 -15.47 43.72 -11.32
CA MET A 1 -16.35 42.53 -11.16
C MET A 1 -15.68 41.37 -11.91
N PHE A 2 -15.32 40.29 -11.22
CA PHE A 2 -14.67 39.13 -11.87
C PHE A 2 -15.72 38.36 -12.69
N LYS A 3 -15.45 38.13 -13.98
CA LYS A 3 -16.33 37.34 -14.86
C LYS A 3 -15.91 35.88 -14.79
N ILE A 4 -16.82 35.03 -14.30
CA ILE A 4 -16.58 33.59 -14.23
C ILE A 4 -16.54 33.02 -15.66
N PRO A 5 -15.48 32.28 -16.05
CA PRO A 5 -15.38 31.68 -17.37
C PRO A 5 -16.44 30.60 -17.59
N THR A 6 -16.80 30.37 -18.85
CA THR A 6 -17.74 29.30 -19.19
C THR A 6 -17.10 27.92 -19.01
N ARG A 7 -17.93 26.87 -18.94
CA ARG A 7 -17.47 25.47 -18.97
C ARG A 7 -16.58 25.18 -20.18
N ASN A 8 -16.92 25.71 -21.35
CA ASN A 8 -16.17 25.46 -22.59
C ASN A 8 -14.82 26.17 -22.57
N THR A 9 -14.77 27.41 -22.06
CA THR A 9 -13.51 28.14 -21.84
C THR A 9 -12.61 27.37 -20.89
N THR A 10 -13.15 26.97 -19.73
CA THR A 10 -12.42 26.20 -18.71
C THR A 10 -11.88 24.88 -19.28
N LYS A 11 -12.69 24.13 -20.04
CA LYS A 11 -12.23 22.91 -20.72
C LYS A 11 -11.09 23.18 -21.70
N SER A 12 -11.21 24.23 -22.52
CA SER A 12 -10.17 24.60 -23.49
C SER A 12 -8.87 24.95 -22.78
N ASP A 13 -8.95 25.71 -21.68
CA ASP A 13 -7.77 26.12 -20.92
C ASP A 13 -7.09 24.93 -20.24
N ILE A 14 -7.86 24.00 -19.67
CA ILE A 14 -7.31 22.74 -19.12
C ILE A 14 -6.56 21.94 -20.18
N VAL A 15 -7.13 21.79 -21.38
CA VAL A 15 -6.47 21.05 -22.48
C VAL A 15 -5.19 21.76 -22.93
N LYS A 16 -5.20 23.10 -23.05
CA LYS A 16 -4.00 23.88 -23.38
C LYS A 16 -2.91 23.72 -22.33
N MET A 17 -3.27 23.78 -21.05
CA MET A 17 -2.33 23.55 -19.94
C MET A 17 -1.74 22.15 -19.99
N TYR A 18 -2.58 21.14 -20.26
CA TYR A 18 -2.12 19.76 -20.41
C TYR A 18 -1.12 19.61 -21.56
N GLU A 19 -1.42 20.12 -22.76
CA GLU A 19 -0.50 20.00 -23.90
C GLU A 19 0.83 20.72 -23.64
N TYR A 20 0.78 21.90 -23.01
CA TYR A 20 1.98 22.64 -22.60
C TYR A 20 2.84 21.83 -21.61
N GLU A 21 2.25 21.31 -20.53
CA GLU A 21 2.98 20.52 -19.53
C GLU A 21 3.44 19.15 -20.07
N ARG A 22 2.70 18.57 -21.02
CA ARG A 22 3.08 17.33 -21.70
C ARG A 22 4.37 17.51 -22.49
N VAL A 23 4.48 18.57 -23.30
CA VAL A 23 5.72 18.86 -24.06
C VAL A 23 6.90 19.08 -23.12
N LYS A 24 6.70 19.87 -22.05
CA LYS A 24 7.74 20.11 -21.04
C LYS A 24 8.20 18.83 -20.34
N THR A 25 7.26 17.93 -20.03
CA THR A 25 7.57 16.64 -19.40
C THR A 25 8.28 15.69 -20.37
N LEU A 26 7.89 15.66 -21.65
CA LEU A 26 8.60 14.91 -22.70
C LEU A 26 10.05 15.38 -22.82
N ASP A 27 10.29 16.69 -22.83
CA ASP A 27 11.65 17.25 -22.89
C ASP A 27 12.48 16.88 -21.67
N LEU A 28 11.89 16.92 -20.47
CA LEU A 28 12.54 16.50 -19.24
C LEU A 28 12.95 15.02 -19.30
N LEU A 29 12.03 14.14 -19.71
CA LEU A 29 12.28 12.70 -19.84
C LEU A 29 13.33 12.40 -20.91
N LYS A 30 13.34 13.14 -22.03
CA LYS A 30 14.35 13.01 -23.09
C LYS A 30 15.74 13.40 -22.59
N ARG A 31 15.88 14.52 -21.88
CA ARG A 31 17.15 15.03 -21.36
C ARG A 31 17.70 14.22 -20.18
N ASN A 32 16.82 13.52 -19.44
CA ASN A 32 17.25 12.67 -18.35
C ASN A 32 18.12 11.52 -18.88
N LYS A 33 19.36 11.40 -18.38
CA LYS A 33 20.27 10.30 -18.75
C LYS A 33 20.03 9.04 -17.92
N GLY A 34 19.36 9.18 -16.77
CA GLY A 34 19.05 8.08 -15.87
C GLY A 34 17.97 7.14 -16.43
N ARG A 35 17.84 5.97 -15.78
CA ARG A 35 16.72 5.07 -15.98
C ARG A 35 15.47 5.58 -15.28
N ILE A 36 14.31 5.09 -15.71
CA ILE A 36 13.00 5.50 -15.22
C ILE A 36 12.26 4.27 -14.69
N ALA A 37 11.81 4.34 -13.44
CA ALA A 37 10.90 3.35 -12.89
C ALA A 37 9.45 3.78 -13.17
N ILE A 38 8.56 2.81 -13.34
CA ILE A 38 7.13 3.05 -13.55
C ILE A 38 6.36 2.38 -12.42
N THR A 39 5.35 3.06 -11.88
CA THR A 39 4.32 2.44 -11.05
C THR A 39 2.98 2.57 -11.77
N THR A 40 2.17 1.51 -11.74
CA THR A 40 0.80 1.58 -12.24
C THR A 40 -0.18 1.11 -11.18
N ASP A 41 -1.30 1.82 -11.08
CA ASP A 41 -2.44 1.43 -10.26
C ASP A 41 -3.67 1.36 -11.14
N MET A 42 -4.45 0.29 -10.97
CA MET A 42 -5.67 0.07 -11.71
C MET A 42 -6.81 -0.22 -10.76
N TRP A 43 -7.92 0.49 -10.94
CA TRP A 43 -9.13 0.29 -10.16
C TRP A 43 -10.35 0.34 -11.04
N THR A 44 -11.40 -0.33 -10.58
CA THR A 44 -12.74 -0.20 -11.18
C THR A 44 -13.52 0.85 -10.40
N CYS A 45 -14.04 1.86 -11.09
CA CYS A 45 -14.95 2.83 -10.50
C CYS A 45 -16.30 2.17 -10.21
N ASN A 46 -16.68 2.05 -8.93
CA ASN A 46 -17.91 1.37 -8.49
C ASN A 46 -19.17 1.90 -9.18
N ASN A 47 -19.29 3.22 -9.34
CA ASN A 47 -20.52 3.85 -9.84
C ASN A 47 -20.71 3.66 -11.34
N GLN A 48 -19.62 3.55 -12.11
CA GLN A 48 -19.66 3.48 -13.57
C GLN A 48 -19.24 2.10 -14.12
N ARG A 49 -18.72 1.21 -13.27
CA ARG A 49 -18.13 -0.09 -13.62
C ARG A 49 -17.05 0.01 -14.71
N LYS A 50 -16.32 1.13 -14.73
CA LYS A 50 -15.24 1.43 -15.69
C LYS A 50 -13.87 1.28 -15.03
N GLY A 51 -12.93 0.68 -15.74
CA GLY A 51 -11.55 0.49 -15.33
C GLY A 51 -10.70 1.69 -15.70
N PHE A 52 -9.97 2.21 -14.72
CA PHE A 52 -9.02 3.28 -14.93
C PHE A 52 -7.63 2.80 -14.51
N MET A 53 -6.62 3.20 -15.29
CA MET A 53 -5.22 2.91 -15.03
C MET A 53 -4.45 4.22 -14.96
N ALA A 54 -3.76 4.45 -13.86
CA ALA A 54 -2.85 5.57 -13.69
C ALA A 54 -1.41 5.09 -13.81
N ILE A 55 -0.66 5.66 -14.74
CA ILE A 55 0.75 5.30 -15.00
C ILE A 55 1.62 6.49 -14.58
N THR A 56 2.51 6.24 -13.63
CA THR A 56 3.40 7.23 -13.05
C THR A 56 4.85 6.84 -13.28
N THR A 57 5.65 7.79 -13.75
CA THR A 57 7.10 7.66 -13.89
C THR A 57 7.80 8.24 -12.68
N HIS A 58 8.87 7.58 -12.26
CA HIS A 58 9.73 7.97 -11.14
C HIS A 58 11.18 7.92 -11.60
N PHE A 59 11.92 8.99 -11.38
CA PHE A 59 13.32 9.09 -11.75
C PHE A 59 14.03 10.18 -10.95
N VAL A 60 15.35 10.11 -10.90
CA VAL A 60 16.19 11.22 -10.44
C VAL A 60 16.62 11.99 -11.68
N ASP A 61 16.39 13.30 -11.70
CA ASP A 61 16.80 14.14 -12.82
C ASP A 61 18.29 14.54 -12.74
N ASN A 62 18.73 15.33 -13.72
CA ASN A 62 20.13 15.78 -13.81
C ASN A 62 20.52 16.77 -12.69
N GLU A 63 19.55 17.32 -11.96
CA GLU A 63 19.75 18.19 -10.80
C GLU A 63 19.74 17.40 -9.48
N TRP A 64 19.74 16.06 -9.55
CA TRP A 64 19.62 15.17 -8.41
C TRP A 64 18.31 15.32 -7.63
N ALA A 65 17.26 15.85 -8.27
CA ALA A 65 15.94 15.93 -7.68
C ALA A 65 15.11 14.69 -8.04
N LEU A 66 14.41 14.16 -7.03
CA LEU A 66 13.45 13.07 -7.24
C LEU A 66 12.20 13.62 -7.94
N GLN A 67 11.90 13.06 -9.11
CA GLN A 67 10.74 13.40 -9.91
C GLN A 67 9.72 12.28 -9.89
N SER A 68 8.46 12.66 -9.69
CA SER A 68 7.29 11.79 -9.87
C SER A 68 6.31 12.49 -10.80
N ARG A 69 5.97 11.83 -11.92
CA ARG A 69 5.12 12.41 -12.98
C ARG A 69 4.11 11.38 -13.45
N ILE A 70 2.83 11.71 -13.30
CA ILE A 70 1.74 10.95 -13.93
C ILE A 70 1.78 11.27 -15.42
N ILE A 71 2.07 10.25 -16.23
CA ILE A 71 2.22 10.40 -17.69
C ILE A 71 0.98 9.90 -18.44
N ARG A 72 0.13 9.11 -17.78
CA ARG A 72 -1.12 8.65 -18.36
C ARG A 72 -2.17 8.36 -17.28
N PHE A 73 -3.39 8.80 -17.57
CA PHE A 73 -4.60 8.35 -16.88
C PHE A 73 -5.53 7.78 -17.96
N ALA A 74 -5.51 6.45 -18.11
CA ALA A 74 -6.21 5.77 -19.18
C ALA A 74 -7.53 5.18 -18.69
N HIS A 75 -8.58 5.32 -19.51
CA HIS A 75 -9.75 4.47 -19.41
C HIS A 75 -9.46 3.18 -20.19
N VAL A 76 -9.33 2.07 -19.48
CA VAL A 76 -9.03 0.76 -20.08
C VAL A 76 -10.36 0.05 -20.32
N GLN A 77 -10.51 -0.60 -21.48
CA GLN A 77 -11.72 -1.34 -21.82
C GLN A 77 -11.64 -2.78 -21.31
N CYS A 78 -12.80 -3.34 -20.94
CA CYS A 78 -12.98 -4.76 -20.63
C CYS A 78 -12.59 -5.60 -21.89
N PRO A 79 -11.93 -6.78 -21.77
CA PRO A 79 -11.92 -7.72 -20.64
C PRO A 79 -10.83 -7.60 -19.57
N TYR A 80 -10.06 -6.50 -19.46
CA TYR A 80 -8.97 -6.34 -18.47
C TYR A 80 -8.03 -7.57 -18.39
N THR A 81 -7.78 -8.23 -19.52
CA THR A 81 -6.85 -9.36 -19.59
C THR A 81 -5.41 -8.86 -19.53
N SER A 82 -4.47 -9.73 -19.20
CA SER A 82 -3.03 -9.38 -19.17
C SER A 82 -2.55 -8.80 -20.49
N VAL A 83 -3.09 -9.25 -21.62
CA VAL A 83 -2.82 -8.71 -22.97
C VAL A 83 -3.30 -7.27 -23.09
N VAL A 84 -4.55 -6.99 -22.72
CA VAL A 84 -5.12 -5.62 -22.81
C VAL A 84 -4.37 -4.65 -21.91
N LEU A 85 -3.97 -5.09 -20.71
CA LEU A 85 -3.17 -4.27 -19.80
C LEU A 85 -1.76 -4.05 -20.35
N ALA A 86 -1.14 -5.08 -20.93
CA ALA A 86 0.18 -4.98 -21.56
C ALA A 86 0.17 -4.02 -22.74
N ASP A 87 -0.87 -4.07 -23.58
CA ASP A 87 -1.04 -3.15 -24.71
C ASP A 87 -1.19 -1.70 -24.21
N ALA A 88 -2.06 -1.45 -23.23
CA ALA A 88 -2.23 -0.13 -22.65
C ALA A 88 -0.93 0.43 -22.02
N MET A 89 -0.13 -0.43 -21.37
CA MET A 89 1.18 -0.07 -20.83
C MET A 89 2.20 0.19 -21.94
N MET A 90 2.25 -0.63 -22.98
CA MET A 90 3.17 -0.46 -24.11
C MET A 90 2.85 0.78 -24.93
N ASP A 91 1.59 1.07 -25.20
CA ASP A 91 1.15 2.31 -25.84
C ASP A 91 1.65 3.51 -25.04
N CYS A 92 1.57 3.46 -23.70
CA CYS A 92 2.12 4.50 -22.85
C CYS A 92 3.64 4.62 -22.93
N ILE A 93 4.36 3.50 -22.94
CA ILE A 93 5.83 3.48 -23.02
C ILE A 93 6.30 4.08 -24.37
N LEU A 94 5.63 3.71 -25.46
CA LEU A 94 5.94 4.19 -26.82
C LEU A 94 5.59 5.67 -27.01
N ASP A 95 4.40 6.09 -26.57
CA ASP A 95 3.94 7.49 -26.69
C ASP A 95 4.84 8.50 -25.97
N TRP A 96 5.57 8.03 -24.95
CA TRP A 96 6.52 8.82 -24.16
C TRP A 96 7.99 8.51 -24.48
N HIS A 97 8.26 7.66 -25.47
CA HIS A 97 9.60 7.23 -25.91
C HIS A 97 10.48 6.67 -24.79
N LEU A 98 9.88 5.81 -23.95
CA LEU A 98 10.51 5.25 -22.76
C LEU A 98 11.10 3.85 -22.97
N GLU A 99 10.91 3.24 -24.14
CA GLU A 99 11.28 1.83 -24.45
C GLU A 99 12.71 1.46 -24.03
N LYS A 100 13.64 2.44 -24.15
CA LYS A 100 15.07 2.29 -23.86
C LYS A 100 15.48 2.78 -22.47
N LYS A 101 14.55 3.33 -21.69
CA LYS A 101 14.83 3.97 -20.39
C LYS A 101 14.14 3.31 -19.21
N VAL A 102 13.07 2.54 -19.43
CA VAL A 102 12.37 1.85 -18.32
C VAL A 102 13.31 0.83 -17.67
N SER A 103 13.47 0.93 -16.35
CA SER A 103 14.23 -0.04 -15.56
C SER A 103 13.34 -1.07 -14.87
N ALA A 104 12.21 -0.62 -14.33
CA ALA A 104 11.33 -1.44 -13.52
C ALA A 104 9.88 -0.95 -13.63
N LEU A 105 8.95 -1.88 -13.47
CA LEU A 105 7.51 -1.69 -13.44
C LEU A 105 6.96 -2.26 -12.13
N THR A 106 6.44 -1.37 -11.29
CA THR A 106 5.80 -1.73 -10.03
C THR A 106 4.29 -1.85 -10.22
N VAL A 107 3.75 -3.02 -9.90
CA VAL A 107 2.32 -3.38 -10.01
C VAL A 107 1.84 -4.03 -8.70
N ASP A 108 0.54 -4.03 -8.46
CA ASP A 108 -0.02 -4.87 -7.39
C ASP A 108 0.12 -6.37 -7.72
N ASN A 109 -0.13 -7.24 -6.73
CA ASN A 109 0.06 -8.68 -6.89
C ASN A 109 -1.13 -9.41 -7.53
N CYS A 110 -2.01 -8.71 -8.25
CA CYS A 110 -3.07 -9.35 -8.99
C CYS A 110 -2.50 -10.31 -10.04
N SER A 111 -3.13 -11.48 -10.21
CA SER A 111 -2.68 -12.50 -11.16
C SER A 111 -2.58 -11.97 -12.59
N THR A 112 -3.51 -11.12 -13.01
CA THR A 112 -3.50 -10.45 -14.31
C THR A 112 -2.27 -9.56 -14.49
N ASN A 113 -1.88 -8.81 -13.45
CA ASN A 113 -0.70 -7.95 -13.49
C ASN A 113 0.59 -8.78 -13.55
N ASN A 114 0.67 -9.87 -12.80
CA ASN A 114 1.80 -10.80 -12.88
C ASN A 114 1.95 -11.39 -14.30
N ALA A 115 0.83 -11.78 -14.93
CA ALA A 115 0.82 -12.33 -16.29
C ALA A 115 1.07 -11.28 -17.38
N MET A 116 0.92 -9.98 -17.08
CA MET A 116 1.20 -8.88 -18.00
C MET A 116 2.72 -8.66 -18.19
N ILE A 117 3.50 -8.85 -17.13
CA ILE A 117 4.95 -8.63 -17.13
C ILE A 117 5.70 -9.35 -18.27
N PRO A 118 5.57 -10.67 -18.47
CA PRO A 118 6.29 -11.36 -19.54
C PRO A 118 5.90 -10.85 -20.93
N ILE A 119 4.63 -10.48 -21.12
CA ILE A 119 4.13 -9.92 -22.40
C ILE A 119 4.81 -8.59 -22.72
N ILE A 120 5.03 -7.75 -21.70
CA ILE A 120 5.75 -6.47 -21.87
C ILE A 120 7.23 -6.74 -22.16
N LEU A 121 7.86 -7.66 -21.42
CA LEU A 121 9.27 -8.01 -21.61
C LEU A 121 9.54 -8.57 -23.02
N ASP A 122 8.64 -9.40 -23.57
CA ASP A 122 8.77 -9.92 -24.94
C ASP A 122 8.68 -8.82 -26.01
N LYS A 123 8.02 -7.71 -25.71
CA LYS A 123 7.88 -6.54 -26.60
C LYS A 123 9.01 -5.53 -26.43
N LEU A 124 9.73 -5.55 -25.31
CA LEU A 124 10.90 -4.71 -25.06
C LEU A 124 12.18 -5.38 -25.56
N SER A 125 13.17 -4.58 -25.93
CA SER A 125 14.48 -5.12 -26.27
C SER A 125 15.20 -5.61 -25.00
N ARG A 126 15.90 -6.74 -25.05
CA ARG A 126 16.68 -7.22 -23.89
C ARG A 126 17.72 -6.20 -23.46
N ASP A 127 18.36 -5.54 -24.43
CA ASP A 127 19.37 -4.49 -24.19
C ASP A 127 18.79 -3.24 -23.52
N SER A 128 17.47 -3.03 -23.58
CA SER A 128 16.84 -1.89 -22.94
C SER A 128 16.50 -2.11 -21.46
N THR A 129 16.55 -3.34 -20.97
CA THR A 129 16.17 -3.68 -19.59
C THR A 129 17.39 -3.97 -18.72
N LEU A 130 17.24 -3.84 -17.40
CA LEU A 130 18.31 -4.19 -16.46
C LEU A 130 18.37 -5.71 -16.30
N LEU A 131 19.58 -6.29 -16.34
CA LEU A 131 19.82 -7.74 -16.19
C LEU A 131 18.88 -8.58 -17.08
N ASN A 132 18.74 -8.19 -18.36
CA ASN A 132 17.85 -8.87 -19.32
C ASN A 132 16.38 -8.99 -18.88
N GLY A 133 15.92 -8.09 -18.01
CA GLY A 133 14.53 -8.04 -17.53
C GLY A 133 14.30 -8.73 -16.19
N GLU A 134 15.31 -9.36 -15.60
CA GLU A 134 15.21 -10.03 -14.29
C GLU A 134 14.75 -9.07 -13.18
N MET A 135 15.11 -7.79 -13.27
CA MET A 135 14.75 -6.75 -12.31
C MET A 135 13.57 -5.87 -12.76
N PHE A 136 12.87 -6.28 -13.83
CA PHE A 136 11.83 -5.44 -14.43
C PHE A 136 10.54 -5.46 -13.61
N HIS A 137 10.12 -6.62 -13.11
CA HIS A 137 8.94 -6.68 -12.25
C HIS A 137 9.31 -6.16 -10.87
N MET A 138 8.47 -5.32 -10.28
CA MET A 138 8.53 -5.00 -8.86
C MET A 138 7.13 -5.19 -8.27
N ARG A 139 7.02 -5.98 -7.21
CA ARG A 139 5.73 -6.15 -6.52
C ARG A 139 5.47 -4.98 -5.58
N CYS A 140 4.22 -4.52 -5.52
CA CYS A 140 3.82 -3.46 -4.61
C CYS A 140 3.90 -3.93 -3.14
N SER A 141 4.85 -3.37 -2.40
CA SER A 141 5.14 -3.69 -1.00
C SER A 141 3.95 -3.46 -0.08
N THR A 142 3.24 -2.33 -0.25
CA THR A 142 2.06 -2.01 0.56
C THR A 142 0.92 -3.00 0.32
N HIS A 143 0.82 -3.55 -0.89
CA HIS A 143 -0.12 -4.63 -1.19
C HIS A 143 0.30 -5.96 -0.53
N ILE A 144 1.60 -6.31 -0.55
CA ILE A 144 2.12 -7.48 0.18
C ILE A 144 1.78 -7.36 1.66
N LEU A 145 2.08 -6.22 2.29
CA LEU A 145 1.77 -6.00 3.71
C LEU A 145 0.27 -6.13 3.98
N ASN A 146 -0.58 -5.62 3.09
CA ASN A 146 -2.03 -5.80 3.20
C ASN A 146 -2.46 -7.27 3.16
N LEU A 147 -1.82 -8.10 2.34
CA LEU A 147 -2.10 -9.54 2.32
C LEU A 147 -1.62 -10.23 3.59
N VAL A 148 -0.41 -9.92 4.07
CA VAL A 148 0.14 -10.48 5.31
C VAL A 148 -0.75 -10.15 6.51
N VAL A 149 -1.13 -8.89 6.68
CA VAL A 149 -1.98 -8.48 7.83
C VAL A 149 -3.37 -9.09 7.75
N LYS A 150 -3.92 -9.29 6.55
CA LYS A 150 -5.22 -9.96 6.38
C LYS A 150 -5.21 -11.40 6.87
N GLU A 151 -4.19 -12.18 6.51
CA GLU A 151 -4.05 -13.56 7.00
C GLU A 151 -3.99 -13.60 8.54
N GLY A 152 -3.36 -12.59 9.16
CA GLY A 152 -3.41 -12.41 10.60
C GLY A 152 -4.81 -12.08 11.11
N LEU A 153 -5.46 -11.06 10.53
CA LEU A 153 -6.81 -10.62 10.90
C LEU A 153 -7.85 -11.73 10.81
N ASP A 154 -7.74 -12.62 9.81
CA ASP A 154 -8.67 -13.73 9.60
C ASP A 154 -8.61 -14.74 10.76
N VAL A 155 -7.45 -14.90 11.42
CA VAL A 155 -7.31 -15.75 12.62
C VAL A 155 -7.98 -15.13 13.85
N ILE A 156 -8.03 -13.81 13.94
CA ILE A 156 -8.45 -13.07 15.15
C ILE A 156 -9.74 -12.27 14.96
N ASN A 157 -10.57 -12.71 14.00
CA ASN A 157 -11.64 -11.90 13.44
C ASN A 157 -12.78 -11.61 14.44
N ASP A 158 -13.11 -12.51 15.36
CA ASP A 158 -14.31 -12.40 16.21
C ASP A 158 -14.37 -11.12 17.06
N SER A 159 -13.29 -10.78 17.75
CA SER A 159 -13.23 -9.57 18.60
C SER A 159 -13.29 -8.30 17.76
N ILE A 160 -12.62 -8.32 16.60
CA ILE A 160 -12.60 -7.20 15.67
C ILE A 160 -13.97 -7.03 14.99
N ASP A 161 -14.66 -8.12 14.67
CA ASP A 161 -16.00 -8.12 14.09
C ASP A 161 -17.04 -7.56 15.05
N ARG A 162 -16.92 -7.81 16.36
CA ARG A 162 -17.78 -7.17 17.37
C ARG A 162 -17.59 -5.65 17.39
N ILE A 163 -16.34 -5.18 17.40
CA ILE A 163 -16.03 -3.75 17.33
C ILE A 163 -16.52 -3.14 16.01
N ARG A 164 -16.27 -3.81 14.89
CA ARG A 164 -16.73 -3.40 13.56
C ARG A 164 -18.26 -3.31 13.50
N GLY A 165 -18.97 -4.29 14.05
CA GLY A 165 -20.42 -4.29 14.16
C GLY A 165 -20.94 -3.12 14.99
N SER A 166 -20.25 -2.79 16.09
CA SER A 166 -20.54 -1.61 16.91
C SER A 166 -20.35 -0.30 16.14
N VAL A 167 -19.21 -0.13 15.48
CA VAL A 167 -18.93 1.06 14.67
C VAL A 167 -19.97 1.20 13.57
N SER A 168 -20.21 0.14 12.80
CA SER A 168 -21.22 0.09 11.74
C SER A 168 -22.61 0.49 12.23
N TYR A 169 -23.02 -0.01 13.41
CA TYR A 169 -24.31 0.34 14.00
C TYR A 169 -24.42 1.84 14.27
N TRP A 170 -23.44 2.41 14.96
CA TRP A 170 -23.47 3.81 15.42
C TRP A 170 -23.18 4.84 14.33
N THR A 171 -22.45 4.46 13.28
CA THR A 171 -22.19 5.32 12.10
C THR A 171 -23.19 5.08 10.97
N GLY A 172 -24.14 4.16 11.13
CA GLY A 172 -25.04 3.72 10.06
C GLY A 172 -26.18 4.68 9.73
N SER A 173 -26.48 5.66 10.59
CA SER A 173 -27.48 6.68 10.32
C SER A 173 -27.21 7.99 11.08
N PRO A 174 -27.69 9.15 10.57
CA PRO A 174 -27.51 10.44 11.24
C PRO A 174 -28.04 10.43 12.68
N LYS A 175 -29.23 9.84 12.90
CA LYS A 175 -29.84 9.72 14.23
C LYS A 175 -28.98 8.93 15.22
N ARG A 176 -28.32 7.85 14.77
CA ARG A 176 -27.43 7.06 15.64
C ARG A 176 -26.11 7.78 15.88
N GLU A 177 -25.61 8.48 14.87
CA GLU A 177 -24.39 9.28 14.97
C GLU A 177 -24.56 10.45 15.95
N GLU A 178 -25.67 11.18 15.90
CA GLU A 178 -26.01 12.24 16.85
C GLU A 178 -26.04 11.73 18.28
N LYS A 179 -26.72 10.60 18.51
CA LYS A 179 -26.81 9.94 19.82
C LYS A 179 -25.46 9.44 20.35
N PHE A 180 -24.60 8.96 19.45
CA PHE A 180 -23.22 8.64 19.76
C PHE A 180 -22.48 9.90 20.26
N LEU A 181 -22.54 11.00 19.51
CA LEU A 181 -21.86 12.25 19.84
C LEU A 181 -22.39 12.90 21.13
N GLU A 182 -23.70 12.81 21.40
CA GLU A 182 -24.28 13.23 22.69
C GLU A 182 -23.67 12.47 23.86
N THR A 183 -23.59 11.14 23.74
CA THR A 183 -23.03 10.29 24.79
C THR A 183 -21.53 10.54 24.99
N VAL A 184 -20.79 10.85 23.91
CA VAL A 184 -19.38 11.28 23.98
C VAL A 184 -19.24 12.58 24.77
N ARG A 185 -20.13 13.56 24.55
CA ARG A 185 -20.12 14.85 25.27
C ARG A 185 -20.44 14.68 26.76
N GLU A 186 -21.42 13.85 27.10
CA GLU A 186 -21.80 13.59 28.49
C GLU A 186 -20.71 12.88 29.30
N LEU A 187 -19.91 12.05 28.64
CA LEU A 187 -18.75 11.38 29.25
C LEU A 187 -17.48 12.25 29.19
N GLU A 188 -17.59 13.49 28.72
CA GLU A 188 -16.50 14.47 28.65
C GLU A 188 -15.26 13.95 27.91
N ILE A 189 -15.45 13.09 26.90
CA ILE A 189 -14.34 12.53 26.13
C ILE A 189 -13.83 13.58 25.14
N VAL A 190 -12.62 14.08 25.40
CA VAL A 190 -11.95 15.08 24.56
C VAL A 190 -11.22 14.38 23.41
N SER A 191 -11.89 14.25 22.27
CA SER A 191 -11.29 13.74 21.03
C SER A 191 -11.96 14.32 19.79
N THR A 192 -11.16 14.68 18.79
CA THR A 192 -11.62 15.14 17.46
C THR A 192 -11.74 14.01 16.44
N LYS A 193 -11.30 12.79 16.78
CA LYS A 193 -11.30 11.65 15.85
C LYS A 193 -12.71 11.11 15.63
N LYS A 194 -13.17 11.06 14.39
CA LYS A 194 -14.47 10.48 14.06
C LYS A 194 -14.41 8.95 14.06
N LEU A 195 -15.45 8.28 14.55
CA LEU A 195 -15.65 6.85 14.27
C LEU A 195 -15.91 6.65 12.78
N ALA A 196 -15.17 5.73 12.17
CA ALA A 196 -15.31 5.38 10.76
C ALA A 196 -15.28 3.87 10.59
N LEU A 197 -16.25 3.35 9.84
CA LEU A 197 -16.28 1.93 9.47
C LEU A 197 -15.12 1.62 8.52
N ASP A 198 -14.48 0.47 8.72
CA ASP A 198 -13.38 0.04 7.89
C ASP A 198 -13.81 -0.43 6.50
N CYS A 199 -12.87 -0.38 5.57
CA CYS A 199 -12.94 -1.08 4.30
C CYS A 199 -12.26 -2.44 4.47
N LYS A 200 -13.05 -3.53 4.52
CA LYS A 200 -12.53 -4.90 4.75
C LYS A 200 -11.39 -5.31 3.83
N THR A 201 -11.29 -4.73 2.63
CA THR A 201 -10.22 -5.03 1.68
C THR A 201 -8.91 -4.26 1.93
N ARG A 202 -8.90 -3.28 2.84
CA ARG A 202 -7.75 -2.42 3.19
C ARG A 202 -7.48 -2.43 4.68
N TRP A 203 -6.48 -3.20 5.10
CA TRP A 203 -6.16 -3.42 6.51
C TRP A 203 -5.88 -2.11 7.29
N ASN A 204 -5.27 -1.09 6.67
CA ASN A 204 -5.03 0.23 7.29
C ASN A 204 -6.32 0.86 7.84
N SER A 205 -7.44 0.67 7.13
CA SER A 205 -8.73 1.20 7.58
C SER A 205 -9.26 0.44 8.80
N THR A 206 -9.00 -0.86 8.89
CA THR A 206 -9.30 -1.67 10.09
C THR A 206 -8.48 -1.20 11.28
N PHE A 207 -7.18 -0.96 11.09
CA PHE A 207 -6.31 -0.39 12.12
C PHE A 207 -6.81 0.97 12.61
N LEU A 208 -7.13 1.89 11.70
CA LEU A 208 -7.65 3.22 12.05
C LEU A 208 -9.02 3.15 12.75
N MET A 209 -9.89 2.22 12.34
CA MET A 209 -11.17 1.95 12.99
C MET A 209 -10.93 1.50 14.44
N ILE A 210 -10.04 0.54 14.68
CA ILE A 210 -9.71 0.04 16.01
C ILE A 210 -9.13 1.17 16.89
N ARG A 211 -8.13 1.91 16.40
CA ARG A 211 -7.53 3.04 17.14
C ARG A 211 -8.56 4.09 17.52
N SER A 212 -9.49 4.39 16.62
CA SER A 212 -10.56 5.36 16.88
C SER A 212 -11.59 4.81 17.86
N ALA A 213 -11.99 3.55 17.73
CA ALA A 213 -12.93 2.89 18.64
C ALA A 213 -12.40 2.78 20.08
N LEU A 214 -11.10 2.52 20.25
CA LEU A 214 -10.45 2.42 21.55
C LEU A 214 -10.55 3.71 22.38
N ILE A 215 -10.56 4.88 21.74
CA ILE A 215 -10.75 6.18 22.40
C ILE A 215 -12.14 6.25 23.05
N TYR A 216 -13.12 5.62 22.42
CA TYR A 216 -14.52 5.64 22.83
C TYR A 216 -14.96 4.38 23.58
N LYS A 217 -14.03 3.56 24.08
CA LYS A 217 -14.35 2.27 24.71
C LYS A 217 -15.39 2.36 25.83
N THR A 218 -15.35 3.45 26.62
CA THR A 218 -16.26 3.70 27.75
C THR A 218 -17.65 4.19 27.31
N VAL A 219 -17.80 4.62 26.06
CA VAL A 219 -19.07 5.11 25.49
C VAL A 219 -20.01 3.96 25.15
N PHE A 220 -19.48 2.86 24.60
CA PHE A 220 -20.29 1.72 24.12
C PHE A 220 -21.19 1.09 25.19
N PRO A 221 -20.73 0.89 26.45
CA PRO A 221 -21.62 0.42 27.53
C PRO A 221 -22.80 1.37 27.81
N ARG A 222 -22.59 2.70 27.77
CA ARG A 222 -23.67 3.68 27.96
C ARG A 222 -24.65 3.67 26.79
N LEU A 223 -24.13 3.52 25.58
CA LEU A 223 -24.96 3.45 24.37
C LEU A 223 -25.91 2.25 24.36
N ARG A 224 -25.50 1.12 24.95
CA ARG A 224 -26.36 -0.06 25.15
C ARG A 224 -27.59 0.25 25.99
N GLN A 225 -27.45 1.07 27.02
CA GLN A 225 -28.57 1.48 27.88
C GLN A 225 -29.54 2.39 27.15
N ARG A 226 -29.05 3.12 26.14
CA ARG A 226 -29.84 4.11 25.40
C ARG A 226 -30.58 3.52 24.20
N ASP A 227 -30.09 2.42 23.61
CA ASP A 227 -30.70 1.82 22.44
C ASP A 227 -30.78 0.29 22.57
N SER A 228 -31.99 -0.23 22.78
CA SER A 228 -32.25 -1.67 22.92
C SER A 228 -31.98 -2.47 21.64
N GLN A 229 -31.89 -1.82 20.48
CA GLN A 229 -31.52 -2.47 19.22
C GLN A 229 -30.00 -2.68 19.08
N PHE A 230 -29.18 -2.03 19.92
CA PHE A 230 -27.73 -2.20 19.91
C PHE A 230 -27.34 -3.50 20.66
N LYS A 231 -27.10 -4.57 19.89
CA LYS A 231 -26.81 -5.91 20.43
C LYS A 231 -25.33 -6.30 20.43
N CYS A 232 -24.51 -5.67 19.58
CA CYS A 232 -23.12 -6.06 19.33
C CYS A 232 -22.12 -5.33 20.23
N VAL A 233 -22.34 -5.33 21.55
CA VAL A 233 -21.51 -4.56 22.49
C VAL A 233 -20.18 -5.30 22.75
N PRO A 234 -19.02 -4.67 22.52
CA PRO A 234 -17.73 -5.31 22.79
C PRO A 234 -17.52 -5.45 24.31
N THR A 235 -16.96 -6.60 24.70
CA THR A 235 -16.60 -6.92 26.08
C THR A 235 -15.28 -6.25 26.49
N GLU A 236 -14.94 -6.24 27.78
CA GLU A 236 -13.62 -5.71 28.20
C GLU A 236 -12.47 -6.53 27.61
N ASN A 237 -12.64 -7.85 27.48
CA ASN A 237 -11.66 -8.71 26.82
C ASN A 237 -11.48 -8.33 25.33
N ASP A 238 -12.56 -7.93 24.64
CA ASP A 238 -12.45 -7.43 23.26
C ASP A 238 -11.61 -6.17 23.18
N TRP A 239 -11.76 -5.24 24.13
CA TRP A 239 -11.00 -4.00 24.17
C TRP A 239 -9.52 -4.23 24.50
N VAL A 240 -9.24 -5.10 25.48
CA VAL A 240 -7.86 -5.48 25.83
C VAL A 240 -7.19 -6.13 24.62
N PHE A 241 -7.87 -7.08 23.98
CA PHE A 241 -7.34 -7.78 22.81
C PHE A 241 -7.17 -6.83 21.61
N ALA A 242 -8.15 -5.98 21.31
CA ALA A 242 -8.06 -5.01 20.22
C ALA A 242 -6.93 -4.00 20.44
N LYS A 243 -6.64 -3.63 21.68
CA LYS A 243 -5.49 -2.80 22.00
C LYS A 243 -4.18 -3.53 21.73
N GLU A 244 -4.03 -4.76 22.21
CA GLU A 244 -2.83 -5.57 22.00
C GLU A 244 -2.53 -5.77 20.50
N ILE A 245 -3.58 -6.05 19.70
CA ILE A 245 -3.47 -6.20 18.24
C ILE A 245 -3.16 -4.86 17.57
N SER A 246 -3.83 -3.77 17.98
CA SER A 246 -3.55 -2.44 17.45
C SER A 246 -2.10 -2.04 17.69
N ASP A 247 -1.55 -2.29 18.88
CA ASP A 247 -0.17 -1.91 19.20
C ASP A 247 0.83 -2.74 18.37
N ARG A 248 0.51 -4.01 18.05
CA ARG A 248 1.32 -4.84 17.14
C ARG A 248 1.25 -4.36 15.70
N PHE A 249 0.06 -4.08 15.18
CA PHE A 249 -0.13 -3.68 13.79
C PHE A 249 0.39 -2.27 13.48
N GLU A 250 0.75 -1.49 14.49
CA GLU A 250 1.41 -0.20 14.32
C GLU A 250 2.69 -0.31 13.49
N VAL A 251 3.47 -1.39 13.64
CA VAL A 251 4.69 -1.61 12.82
C VAL A 251 4.37 -1.67 11.32
N PHE A 252 3.27 -2.31 10.93
CA PHE A 252 2.84 -2.39 9.54
C PHE A 252 2.31 -1.05 9.04
N PHE A 253 1.73 -0.24 9.92
CA PHE A 253 1.07 1.00 9.56
C PHE A 253 2.14 2.04 9.23
N VAL A 254 3.11 2.17 10.12
CA VAL A 254 4.31 2.99 9.92
C VAL A 254 5.07 2.54 8.68
N ALA A 255 5.27 1.23 8.48
CA ALA A 255 5.91 0.71 7.27
C ALA A 255 5.15 1.09 5.98
N THR A 256 3.82 1.00 6.00
CA THR A 256 2.98 1.35 4.85
C THR A 256 3.04 2.84 4.53
N GLU A 257 3.04 3.71 5.54
CA GLU A 257 3.25 5.15 5.35
C GLU A 257 4.64 5.43 4.77
N GLN A 258 5.67 4.75 5.29
CA GLN A 258 7.04 4.89 4.79
C GLN A 258 7.17 4.47 3.32
N PHE A 259 6.55 3.37 2.91
CA PHE A 259 6.55 2.90 1.52
C PHE A 259 5.70 3.75 0.58
N SER A 260 4.69 4.44 1.11
CA SER A 260 3.81 5.33 0.34
C SER A 260 4.39 6.75 0.16
N GLY A 261 5.61 6.99 0.66
CA GLY A 261 6.29 8.27 0.53
C GLY A 261 6.58 8.66 -0.92
N THR A 262 6.33 9.93 -1.26
CA THR A 262 6.55 10.48 -2.62
C THR A 262 7.65 11.54 -2.68
N LYS A 263 8.14 11.98 -1.53
CA LYS A 263 9.10 13.09 -1.40
C LYS A 263 10.53 12.64 -1.07
N TYR A 264 10.75 11.33 -0.96
CA TYR A 264 12.03 10.73 -0.65
C TYR A 264 12.14 9.36 -1.32
N PRO A 265 13.36 8.86 -1.59
CA PRO A 265 13.55 7.49 -2.08
C PRO A 265 13.06 6.47 -1.05
N THR A 266 12.22 5.52 -1.49
CA THR A 266 11.65 4.49 -0.62
C THR A 266 12.42 3.16 -0.70
N ALA A 267 13.07 2.88 -1.84
CA ALA A 267 13.74 1.61 -2.13
C ALA A 267 14.84 1.24 -1.13
N ASN A 268 15.62 2.21 -0.67
CA ASN A 268 16.73 2.01 0.28
C ASN A 268 16.25 1.66 1.70
N ASN A 269 15.03 2.04 2.07
CA ASN A 269 14.44 1.69 3.36
C ASN A 269 13.66 0.36 3.31
N TYR A 270 13.50 -0.24 2.12
CA TYR A 270 12.69 -1.43 1.93
C TYR A 270 13.14 -2.64 2.75
N LEU A 271 14.42 -3.03 2.60
CA LEU A 271 14.95 -4.20 3.31
C LEU A 271 14.93 -4.02 4.84
N PRO A 272 15.43 -2.90 5.42
CA PRO A 272 15.35 -2.68 6.87
C PRO A 272 13.93 -2.82 7.43
N ILE A 273 12.94 -2.19 6.77
CA ILE A 273 11.54 -2.21 7.23
C ILE A 273 10.97 -3.62 7.17
N LEU A 274 11.22 -4.37 6.10
CA LEU A 274 10.74 -5.74 6.00
C LEU A 274 11.41 -6.67 7.01
N CYS A 275 12.69 -6.48 7.28
CA CYS A 275 13.42 -7.19 8.32
C CYS A 275 12.81 -6.92 9.71
N ASP A 276 12.49 -5.67 10.03
CA ASP A 276 11.83 -5.30 11.30
C ASP A 276 10.45 -5.95 11.44
N ILE A 277 9.66 -5.94 10.36
CA ILE A 277 8.35 -6.61 10.33
C ILE A 277 8.53 -8.11 10.56
N ARG A 278 9.44 -8.76 9.83
CA ARG A 278 9.65 -10.21 9.94
C ARG A 278 10.12 -10.60 11.33
N TYR A 279 10.99 -9.79 11.92
CA TYR A 279 11.44 -9.96 13.29
C TYR A 279 10.29 -9.80 14.29
N ALA A 280 9.46 -8.76 14.14
CA ALA A 280 8.29 -8.55 14.99
C ALA A 280 7.32 -9.74 14.94
N ILE A 281 7.00 -10.24 13.74
CA ILE A 281 6.16 -11.44 13.57
C ILE A 281 6.77 -12.65 14.31
N SER A 282 8.10 -12.87 14.21
CA SER A 282 8.77 -13.95 14.94
C SER A 282 8.59 -13.84 16.44
N GLN A 283 8.71 -12.63 17.00
CA GLN A 283 8.51 -12.41 18.44
C GLN A 283 7.07 -12.67 18.86
N TRP A 284 6.08 -12.36 18.00
CA TRP A 284 4.69 -12.66 18.30
C TRP A 284 4.40 -14.16 18.28
N GLY A 285 5.18 -14.93 17.51
CA GLY A 285 5.13 -16.39 17.51
C GLY A 285 5.52 -17.03 18.85
N THR A 286 6.20 -16.31 19.75
CA THR A 286 6.52 -16.78 21.11
C THR A 286 5.53 -16.31 22.16
N SER A 287 4.42 -15.68 21.75
CA SER A 287 3.38 -15.20 22.66
C SER A 287 2.75 -16.33 23.49
N THR A 288 2.47 -16.05 24.76
CA THR A 288 1.70 -16.94 25.65
C THR A 288 0.23 -17.03 25.26
N VAL A 289 -0.29 -15.99 24.59
CA VAL A 289 -1.66 -15.96 24.04
C VAL A 289 -1.71 -16.76 22.75
N GLU A 290 -2.51 -17.83 22.73
CA GLU A 290 -2.59 -18.77 21.62
C GLU A 290 -3.05 -18.11 20.31
N GLU A 291 -4.06 -17.25 20.38
CA GLU A 291 -4.60 -16.53 19.23
C GLU A 291 -3.54 -15.64 18.57
N ILE A 292 -2.70 -14.98 19.37
CA ILE A 292 -1.58 -14.16 18.85
C ILE A 292 -0.52 -15.04 18.20
N ARG A 293 -0.22 -16.21 18.77
CA ARG A 293 0.74 -17.16 18.20
C ARG A 293 0.26 -17.72 16.87
N LEU A 294 -1.02 -18.10 16.77
CA LEU A 294 -1.62 -18.59 15.54
C LEU A 294 -1.68 -17.49 14.46
N MET A 295 -2.04 -16.26 14.85
CA MET A 295 -1.99 -15.09 13.97
C MET A 295 -0.57 -14.88 13.42
N ALA A 296 0.44 -14.87 14.29
CA ALA A 296 1.83 -14.70 13.89
C ALA A 296 2.31 -15.79 12.93
N LEU A 297 1.90 -17.05 13.16
CA LEU A 297 2.23 -18.17 12.27
C LEU A 297 1.63 -17.97 10.87
N ALA A 298 0.34 -17.62 10.78
CA ALA A 298 -0.33 -17.35 9.50
C ALA A 298 0.33 -16.17 8.75
N MET A 299 0.62 -15.08 9.47
CA MET A 299 1.32 -13.92 8.92
C MET A 299 2.73 -14.27 8.44
N ALA A 300 3.49 -15.07 9.21
CA ALA A 300 4.83 -15.52 8.85
C ALA A 300 4.81 -16.37 7.58
N GLN A 301 3.90 -17.34 7.48
CA GLN A 301 3.75 -18.17 6.28
C GLN A 301 3.46 -17.32 5.05
N LYS A 302 2.54 -16.35 5.16
CA LYS A 302 2.24 -15.44 4.04
C LYS A 302 3.43 -14.57 3.68
N PHE A 303 4.10 -14.01 4.68
CA PHE A 303 5.27 -13.18 4.46
C PHE A 303 6.39 -13.96 3.75
N ASP A 304 6.67 -15.17 4.22
CA ASP A 304 7.74 -16.02 3.69
C ASP A 304 7.47 -16.45 2.24
N SER A 305 6.19 -16.56 1.84
CA SER A 305 5.82 -16.82 0.44
C SER A 305 6.26 -15.71 -0.53
N TYR A 306 6.33 -14.45 -0.07
CA TYR A 306 6.85 -13.31 -0.84
C TYR A 306 8.32 -13.01 -0.57
N TRP A 307 8.84 -13.44 0.58
CA TRP A 307 10.23 -13.23 0.96
C TRP A 307 11.21 -13.94 0.01
N ASN A 308 10.85 -15.11 -0.52
CA ASN A 308 11.69 -15.77 -1.53
C ASN A 308 11.64 -15.07 -2.91
N GLU A 309 10.69 -14.16 -3.11
CA GLU A 309 10.61 -13.29 -4.29
C GLU A 309 11.27 -11.93 -4.03
N PHE A 310 12.14 -11.84 -3.01
CA PHE A 310 12.84 -10.60 -2.68
C PHE A 310 13.68 -10.12 -3.87
N HIS A 311 13.45 -8.88 -4.28
CA HIS A 311 14.13 -8.32 -5.44
C HIS A 311 15.51 -7.86 -5.02
N GLY A 312 16.57 -8.44 -5.60
CA GLY A 312 17.96 -8.06 -5.33
C GLY A 312 18.20 -6.56 -5.48
N LEU A 313 17.45 -5.88 -6.36
CA LEU A 313 17.47 -4.43 -6.51
C LEU A 313 17.24 -3.66 -5.19
N MET A 314 16.35 -4.14 -4.32
CA MET A 314 16.08 -3.49 -3.03
C MET A 314 17.19 -3.75 -2.01
N VAL A 315 17.85 -4.91 -2.09
CA VAL A 315 19.07 -5.19 -1.30
C VAL A 315 20.17 -4.23 -1.72
N VAL A 316 20.42 -4.12 -3.03
CA VAL A 316 21.39 -3.17 -3.58
C VAL A 316 21.07 -1.74 -3.17
N ALA A 317 19.80 -1.31 -3.27
CA ALA A 317 19.35 0.01 -2.84
C ALA A 317 19.65 0.28 -1.35
N THR A 318 19.57 -0.75 -0.51
CA THR A 318 19.90 -0.65 0.91
C THR A 318 21.42 -0.58 1.13
N ILE A 319 22.20 -1.39 0.41
CA ILE A 319 23.68 -1.41 0.52
C ILE A 319 24.28 -0.06 0.11
N VAL A 320 23.75 0.57 -0.95
CA VAL A 320 24.27 1.87 -1.42
C VAL A 320 23.91 3.03 -0.50
N ASP A 321 23.00 2.83 0.45
CA ASP A 321 22.70 3.82 1.49
C ASP A 321 23.86 3.86 2.51
N PRO A 322 24.58 4.99 2.64
CA PRO A 322 25.72 5.11 3.56
C PRO A 322 25.37 4.85 5.03
N ARG A 323 24.09 5.00 5.42
CA ARG A 323 23.59 4.75 6.78
C ARG A 323 23.56 3.25 7.09
N PHE A 324 23.26 2.43 6.08
CA PHE A 324 23.05 0.99 6.24
C PHE A 324 24.27 0.18 5.80
N LYS A 325 24.73 0.35 4.56
CA LYS A 325 25.77 -0.49 3.95
C LYS A 325 25.43 -1.98 4.11
N MET A 326 26.41 -2.83 4.37
CA MET A 326 26.20 -4.27 4.64
C MET A 326 25.57 -4.57 6.00
N LYS A 327 25.50 -3.60 6.93
CA LYS A 327 25.11 -3.87 8.33
C LYS A 327 23.73 -4.51 8.46
N ILE A 328 22.79 -4.14 7.61
CA ILE A 328 21.42 -4.69 7.63
C ILE A 328 21.43 -6.17 7.23
N ILE A 329 22.23 -6.52 6.22
CA ILE A 329 22.39 -7.90 5.76
C ILE A 329 23.08 -8.71 6.84
N ASP A 330 24.21 -8.22 7.35
CA ASP A 330 25.01 -8.89 8.37
C ASP A 330 24.23 -9.15 9.67
N CYS A 331 23.30 -8.24 10.03
CA CYS A 331 22.46 -8.37 11.22
C CYS A 331 21.26 -9.31 11.01
N TYR A 332 20.46 -9.08 9.96
CA TYR A 332 19.17 -9.75 9.82
C TYR A 332 19.24 -11.06 9.05
N PHE A 333 20.15 -11.22 8.09
CA PHE A 333 20.19 -12.46 7.30
C PHE A 333 20.48 -13.68 8.18
N PRO A 334 21.40 -13.65 9.18
CA PRO A 334 21.58 -14.76 10.11
C PRO A 334 20.32 -15.09 10.92
N ILE A 335 19.56 -14.08 11.33
CA ILE A 335 18.32 -14.27 12.08
C ILE A 335 17.24 -14.92 11.20
N ILE A 336 17.15 -14.52 9.94
CA ILE A 336 16.08 -14.94 9.03
C ILE A 336 16.40 -16.29 8.36
N TYR A 337 17.64 -16.49 7.90
CA TYR A 337 18.04 -17.63 7.10
C TYR A 337 18.84 -18.70 7.87
N GLY A 338 19.36 -18.38 9.06
CA GLY A 338 20.21 -19.28 9.83
C GLY A 338 21.44 -19.74 9.03
N ASP A 339 21.64 -21.05 8.92
CA ASP A 339 22.80 -21.61 8.20
C ASP A 339 22.78 -21.34 6.68
N ARG A 340 21.63 -20.92 6.13
CA ARG A 340 21.47 -20.66 4.68
C ARG A 340 21.97 -19.29 4.23
N VAL A 341 22.43 -18.43 5.14
CA VAL A 341 22.90 -17.06 4.84
C VAL A 341 23.91 -17.01 3.71
N SER A 342 24.92 -17.90 3.75
CA SER A 342 26.01 -17.89 2.77
C SER A 342 25.53 -18.17 1.33
N GLY A 343 24.43 -18.92 1.17
CA GLY A 343 23.80 -19.17 -0.12
C GLY A 343 22.98 -17.98 -0.60
N GLU A 344 22.27 -17.31 0.29
CA GLU A 344 21.44 -16.15 -0.05
C GLU A 344 22.26 -14.89 -0.35
N ILE A 345 23.35 -14.64 0.38
CA ILE A 345 24.28 -13.53 0.08
C ILE A 345 24.89 -13.69 -1.31
N LYS A 346 25.14 -14.93 -1.78
CA LYS A 346 25.69 -15.17 -3.13
C LYS A 346 24.70 -14.95 -4.27
N LYS A 347 23.39 -14.89 -3.97
CA LYS A 347 22.34 -14.61 -4.95
C LYS A 347 22.08 -13.11 -5.11
N ALA A 348 22.39 -12.32 -4.09
CA ALA A 348 22.30 -10.86 -4.08
C ALA A 348 23.54 -10.23 -4.70
#